data_AF-T1B9T2-F1
#
_entry.id   AF-T1B9T2-F1
#
_cell.length_a   1.000
_cell.length_b   1.000
_cell.length_c   1.000
_cell.angle_alpha   90.00
_cell.angle_beta   90.00
_cell.angle_gamma   90.00
#
_symmetry.space_group_name_H-M   'P 1'
#
loop_
_entity.id
_entity.type
_entity.pdbx_description
1 polymer ?
#
loop_
_entity_poly.entity_id
_entity_poly.type
_entity_poly.pdbx_seq_one_letter_code
_entity_poly.pdbx_strand_id
1 'polypeptide(L)'
;MLLGLGLYKLTASLLSPFPGGNKALVERLYDFRRLRKGPRIVAIGGGTGLSTLLRGIKRHSGNITALVTVADDGGSSGRLRQ
;
A
#
# COMPACT_ATOMS: atom_id res chain seq x y z
N MET A 1 -41.00 21.84 20.59
CA MET A 1 -40.67 21.49 19.18
C MET A 1 -39.24 21.89 18.80
N LEU A 2 -38.83 23.15 19.00
CA LEU A 2 -37.47 23.63 18.65
C LEU A 2 -36.31 22.92 19.38
N LEU A 3 -36.45 22.67 20.70
CA LEU A 3 -35.43 21.97 21.48
C LEU A 3 -35.22 20.50 21.03
N GLY A 4 -36.32 19.80 20.71
CA GLY A 4 -36.26 18.43 20.22
C GLY A 4 -35.63 18.34 18.84
N LEU A 5 -35.95 19.27 17.93
CA LEU A 5 -35.31 19.37 16.62
C LEU A 5 -33.82 19.71 16.74
N GLY A 6 -33.44 20.57 17.69
CA GLY A 6 -32.04 20.90 17.97
C GLY A 6 -31.25 19.69 18.45
N LEU A 7 -31.78 18.94 19.43
CA LEU A 7 -31.12 17.74 19.95
C LEU A 7 -31.04 16.61 18.91
N TYR A 8 -32.07 16.47 18.08
CA TYR A 8 -32.06 15.55 16.94
C TYR A 8 -31.02 15.95 15.89
N LYS A 9 -30.90 17.24 15.54
CA LYS A 9 -29.87 17.74 14.62
C LYS A 9 -28.45 17.56 15.16
N LEU A 10 -28.24 17.73 16.47
CA LEU A 10 -26.93 17.54 17.11
C LEU A 10 -26.50 16.08 17.09
N THR A 11 -27.38 15.16 17.50
CA THR A 11 -27.10 13.72 17.46
C THR A 11 -26.92 13.23 16.03
N ALA A 12 -27.76 13.69 15.09
CA ALA A 12 -27.61 13.38 13.67
C ALA A 12 -26.31 13.96 13.07
N SER A 13 -25.86 15.16 13.47
CA SER A 13 -24.62 15.76 12.96
C SER A 13 -23.35 15.17 13.58
N LEU A 14 -23.45 14.54 14.75
CA LEU A 14 -22.36 13.79 15.38
C LEU A 14 -22.26 12.36 14.84
N LEU A 15 -23.39 11.80 14.39
CA LEU A 15 -23.47 10.46 13.77
C LEU A 15 -23.37 10.50 12.24
N SER A 16 -23.54 11.67 11.59
CA SER A 16 -23.35 11.88 10.15
C SER A 16 -21.93 11.74 9.61
N PRO A 17 -20.85 11.80 10.43
CA PRO A 17 -19.51 11.37 10.03
C PRO A 17 -19.34 9.84 10.12
N PHE A 18 -20.26 9.15 10.79
CA PHE A 18 -20.27 7.69 10.98
C PHE A 18 -21.42 6.92 10.29
N PRO A 19 -21.93 7.29 9.09
CA PRO A 19 -22.93 6.50 8.40
C PRO A 19 -22.19 5.38 7.65
N GLY A 20 -22.04 4.23 8.31
CA GLY A 20 -21.48 3.03 7.71
C GLY A 20 -19.95 3.03 7.74
N GLY A 21 -19.40 2.10 8.52
CA GLY A 21 -17.96 1.88 8.67
C GLY A 21 -17.22 2.05 7.35
N ASN A 22 -16.12 2.80 7.42
CA ASN A 22 -15.34 3.25 6.28
C ASN A 22 -14.94 2.04 5.40
N LYS A 23 -15.75 1.71 4.38
CA LYS A 23 -15.60 0.51 3.55
C LYS A 23 -14.21 0.47 2.92
N ALA A 24 -13.69 1.64 2.54
CA ALA A 24 -12.34 1.83 2.04
C ALA A 24 -11.26 1.44 3.07
N LEU A 25 -11.48 1.69 4.37
CA LEU A 25 -10.57 1.25 5.43
C LEU A 25 -10.63 -0.28 5.59
N VAL A 26 -11.83 -0.86 5.61
CA VAL A 26 -12.02 -2.31 5.73
C VAL A 26 -11.37 -3.03 4.54
N GLU A 27 -11.55 -2.51 3.33
CA GLU A 27 -10.97 -3.03 2.11
C GLU A 27 -9.44 -2.95 2.13
N ARG A 28 -8.85 -1.82 2.53
CA ARG A 28 -7.39 -1.70 2.70
C ARG A 28 -6.84 -2.66 3.75
N LEU A 29 -7.55 -2.85 4.86
CA LEU A 29 -7.16 -3.81 5.89
C LEU A 29 -7.24 -5.25 5.39
N TYR A 30 -8.24 -5.55 4.56
CA TYR A 30 -8.39 -6.86 3.92
C TYR A 30 -7.26 -7.11 2.93
N ASP A 31 -6.97 -6.17 2.03
CA ASP A 31 -5.86 -6.26 1.09
C ASP A 31 -4.51 -6.39 1.78
N PHE A 32 -4.28 -5.62 2.84
CA PHE A 32 -3.05 -5.70 3.61
C PHE A 32 -2.88 -7.10 4.25
N ARG A 33 -3.93 -7.66 4.84
CA ARG A 33 -3.90 -9.04 5.37
C ARG A 33 -3.68 -10.07 4.26
N ARG A 34 -4.33 -9.90 3.10
CA ARG A 34 -4.19 -10.81 1.96
C ARG A 34 -2.76 -10.82 1.43
N LEU A 35 -2.16 -9.65 1.19
CA LEU A 35 -0.79 -9.52 0.70
C LEU A 35 0.23 -10.09 1.70
N ARG A 36 0.02 -9.91 3.01
CA ARG A 36 0.88 -10.50 4.05
C ARG A 36 0.84 -12.02 4.09
N LYS A 37 -0.27 -12.65 3.70
CA LYS A 37 -0.39 -14.11 3.56
C LYS A 37 0.08 -14.62 2.18
N GLY A 38 0.52 -13.72 1.30
CA GLY A 38 1.03 -14.08 -0.02
C GLY A 38 2.31 -14.92 0.03
N PRO A 39 2.68 -15.58 -1.07
CA PRO A 39 3.88 -16.42 -1.14
C PRO A 39 5.15 -15.59 -0.89
N ARG A 40 6.17 -16.23 -0.33
CA ARG A 40 7.50 -15.63 -0.20
C ARG A 40 8.21 -15.72 -1.55
N ILE A 41 8.61 -14.57 -2.09
CA ILE A 41 9.21 -14.48 -3.42
C ILE A 41 10.61 -13.88 -3.28
N VAL A 42 11.61 -14.57 -3.81
CA VAL A 42 12.96 -14.04 -3.96
C VAL A 42 13.20 -13.76 -5.43
N ALA A 43 13.39 -12.49 -5.78
CA ALA A 43 13.74 -12.06 -7.13
C ALA A 43 15.25 -11.78 -7.20
N ILE A 44 15.94 -12.35 -8.18
CA ILE A 44 17.39 -12.22 -8.34
C ILE A 44 17.67 -11.57 -9.70
N GLY A 45 18.48 -10.52 -9.74
CA GLY A 45 18.81 -9.83 -11.00
C GLY A 45 19.37 -8.42 -10.80
N GLY A 46 19.21 -7.55 -11.80
CA GLY A 46 19.70 -6.17 -11.77
C GLY A 46 18.93 -5.23 -12.70
N GLY A 47 19.33 -3.96 -12.72
CA GLY A 47 18.84 -2.95 -13.65
C GLY A 47 17.34 -2.66 -13.61
N THR A 48 16.82 -2.08 -14.70
CA THR A 48 15.43 -1.63 -14.82
C THR A 48 14.44 -2.79 -14.94
N GLY A 49 14.84 -3.92 -15.52
CA GLY A 49 14.00 -5.11 -15.68
C GLY A 49 13.50 -5.67 -14.35
N LEU A 50 14.41 -5.78 -13.36
CA LEU A 50 14.04 -6.20 -12.01
C LEU A 50 13.06 -5.22 -11.36
N SER A 51 13.28 -3.90 -11.52
CA SER A 51 12.38 -2.88 -10.97
C SER A 51 10.96 -2.97 -11.55
N THR A 52 10.84 -3.27 -12.85
CA THR A 52 9.54 -3.43 -13.53
C THR A 52 8.82 -4.69 -13.08
N LEU A 53 9.54 -5.80 -12.94
CA LEU A 53 9.00 -7.04 -12.41
C LEU A 53 8.51 -6.87 -10.97
N LEU A 54 9.29 -6.26 -10.09
CA LEU A 54 8.91 -6.01 -8.70
C LEU A 54 7.67 -5.11 -8.58
N ARG A 55 7.51 -4.11 -9.46
CA ARG A 55 6.30 -3.27 -9.53
C ARG A 55 5.04 -4.10 -9.81
N GLY A 56 5.12 -5.10 -10.68
CA GLY A 56 4.00 -6.00 -10.98
C GLY A 56 3.72 -6.98 -9.83
N ILE A 57 4.77 -7.58 -9.27
CA ILE A 57 4.64 -8.63 -8.25
C ILE A 57 4.16 -8.06 -6.90
N LYS A 58 4.45 -6.80 -6.56
CA LYS A 58 3.98 -6.15 -5.32
C LYS A 58 2.45 -6.14 -5.15
N ARG A 59 1.68 -6.30 -6.24
CA ARG A 59 0.21 -6.43 -6.20
C ARG A 59 -0.28 -7.82 -5.77
N HIS A 60 0.61 -8.81 -5.72
CA HIS A 60 0.26 -10.22 -5.50
C HIS A 60 0.85 -10.77 -4.20
N SER A 61 1.95 -10.20 -3.69
CA SER A 61 2.51 -10.57 -2.40
C SER A 61 3.17 -9.37 -1.71
N GLY A 62 3.03 -9.32 -0.40
CA GLY A 62 3.77 -8.40 0.47
C GLY A 62 5.12 -8.97 0.95
N ASN A 63 5.43 -10.22 0.61
CA ASN A 63 6.60 -10.95 1.11
C ASN A 63 7.65 -11.11 0.01
N ILE A 64 8.25 -10.00 -0.44
CA ILE A 64 9.19 -9.98 -1.56
C ILE A 64 10.58 -9.56 -1.08
N THR A 65 11.60 -10.33 -1.45
CA THR A 65 13.01 -10.00 -1.26
C THR A 65 13.69 -9.91 -2.62
N ALA A 66 14.45 -8.85 -2.86
CA ALA A 66 15.20 -8.68 -4.10
C ALA A 66 16.70 -8.80 -3.82
N LEU A 67 17.36 -9.78 -4.44
CA LEU A 67 18.80 -9.91 -4.46
C LEU A 67 19.32 -9.22 -5.73
N VAL A 68 19.89 -8.03 -5.55
CA VAL A 68 20.32 -7.18 -6.66
C VAL A 68 21.81 -7.34 -6.90
N THR A 69 22.20 -7.63 -8.13
CA THR A 69 23.61 -7.61 -8.54
C THR A 69 24.14 -6.18 -8.45
N VAL A 70 25.23 -6.00 -7.72
CA VAL A 70 25.96 -4.73 -7.64
C VAL A 70 26.90 -4.51 -8.84
N ALA A 71 26.80 -5.33 -9.89
CA ALA A 71 27.57 -5.14 -11.11
C ALA A 71 27.21 -3.76 -11.69
N ASP A 72 28.23 -2.91 -11.84
CA ASP A 72 28.09 -1.53 -12.29
C ASP A 72 27.32 -1.49 -13.61
N ASP A 73 26.03 -1.13 -13.55
CA ASP A 73 25.41 -0.42 -14.65
C ASP A 73 26.26 0.86 -14.79
N GLY A 74 27.27 0.83 -15.67
CA GLY A 74 28.22 1.92 -15.96
C GLY A 74 27.58 3.22 -16.46
N GLY A 75 26.30 3.45 -16.17
CA GLY A 75 25.57 4.69 -16.33
C GLY A 75 25.61 5.55 -15.05
N SER A 76 24.52 5.60 -14.27
CA SER A 76 24.34 6.62 -13.23
C SER A 76 25.08 6.37 -11.91
N SER A 77 25.38 5.12 -11.56
CA SER A 77 26.07 4.76 -10.31
C SER A 77 27.56 5.12 -10.30
N GLY A 78 28.17 5.27 -11.49
CA GLY A 78 29.57 5.69 -11.66
C GLY A 78 29.85 7.15 -11.32
N ARG A 79 28.82 8.03 -11.25
CA ARG A 79 29.01 9.46 -10.97
C ARG A 79 29.26 9.80 -9.50
N LEU A 80 28.96 8.89 -8.58
CA LEU A 80 29.26 9.03 -7.15
C LEU A 80 30.55 8.29 -6.75
N ARG A 81 31.23 7.68 -7.73
CA ARG A 81 32.50 6.96 -7.54
C ARG A 81 33.71 7.71 -8.13
N GLN A 82 33.50 8.88 -8.76
CA GLN A 82 34.55 9.82 -9.15
C GLN A 82 34.59 10.99 -8.17
#